data_AF-A0A2E6TXC0-F1
#
_entry.id   AF-A0A2E6TXC0-F1
#
_cell.length_a   1.000
_cell.length_b   1.000
_cell.length_c   1.000
_cell.angle_alpha   90.00
_cell.angle_beta   90.00
_cell.angle_gamma   90.00
#
_symmetry.space_group_name_H-M   'P 1'
#
loop_
_entity.id
_entity.type
_entity.pdbx_description
1 polymer ?
#
loop_
_entity_poly.entity_id
_entity_poly.type
_entity_poly.pdbx_seq_one_letter_code
_entity_poly.pdbx_strand_id
1 'polypeptide(L)'
;MSPGWAEENLKVIRTLMERSTVYRRALAPIMIYVGVMGLIAASVGEWYKLWQLDKFAMYWLTVGLVTMAGAFTLARRQAIGDEEPFWSPPTRRVCQSAAPLLCVGVFLGLAEIFWSSTLNNPLYNSDPTHPITRLIALWLMCFGGAMHAVGFFMKRGIKLFGWLLILAGMSLYIALNIPILVDKMPAWPGGVPTPDRVGNLLMGALFGGSHLGYGIYLYFTEEKTEAEETPEEDPDGK
;
A
#
# COMPACT_ATOMS: atom_id res chain seq x y z
N MET A 1 14.01 20.98 41.16
CA MET A 1 13.02 20.28 40.29
C MET A 1 11.70 20.29 41.04
N SER A 2 10.63 20.82 40.45
CA SER A 2 9.32 20.82 41.12
C SER A 2 8.73 19.40 41.07
N PRO A 3 8.09 18.93 42.16
CA PRO A 3 7.44 17.61 42.20
C PRO A 3 6.42 17.38 41.06
N GLY A 4 5.76 18.44 40.58
CA GLY A 4 4.80 18.37 39.48
C GLY A 4 5.39 18.14 38.09
N TRP A 5 6.70 18.38 37.88
CA TRP A 5 7.33 18.23 36.57
C TRP A 5 7.37 16.77 36.11
N ALA A 6 7.62 15.83 37.02
CA ALA A 6 7.64 14.41 36.69
C ALA A 6 6.22 13.88 36.38
N GLU A 7 5.22 14.32 37.15
CA GLU A 7 3.81 13.93 36.94
C GLU A 7 3.25 14.46 35.62
N GLU A 8 3.58 15.71 35.26
CA GLU A 8 3.18 16.31 33.99
C GLU A 8 3.81 15.57 32.80
N ASN A 9 5.10 15.24 32.87
CA ASN A 9 5.76 14.46 31.82
C ASN A 9 5.18 13.04 31.70
N LEU A 10 4.85 12.39 32.82
CA LEU A 10 4.20 11.07 32.79
C LEU A 10 2.81 11.13 32.15
N LYS A 11 2.02 12.17 32.44
CA LYS A 11 0.72 12.39 31.79
C LYS A 11 0.89 12.61 30.29
N VAL A 12 1.83 13.44 29.87
CA VAL A 12 2.14 13.66 28.44
C VAL A 12 2.56 12.36 27.76
N ILE A 13 3.47 11.60 28.36
CA ILE A 13 3.92 10.31 27.81
C ILE A 13 2.74 9.34 27.68
N ARG A 14 1.90 9.23 28.71
CA ARG A 14 0.71 8.36 28.69
C ARG A 14 -0.26 8.77 27.59
N THR A 15 -0.60 10.05 27.47
CA THR A 15 -1.50 10.54 26.42
C THR A 15 -0.91 10.34 25.02
N LEU A 16 0.40 10.56 24.85
CA LEU A 16 1.08 10.27 23.60
C LEU A 16 1.06 8.77 23.29
N MET A 17 1.26 7.92 24.28
CA MET A 17 1.21 6.47 24.15
C MET A 17 -0.18 5.99 23.75
N GLU A 18 -1.21 6.35 24.52
CA GLU A 18 -2.62 5.98 24.30
C GLU A 18 -3.07 6.33 22.88
N ARG A 19 -2.84 7.58 22.44
CA ARG A 19 -3.17 7.99 21.06
C ARG A 19 -2.42 7.16 20.04
N SER A 20 -1.15 6.88 20.28
CA SER A 20 -0.31 6.12 19.36
C SER A 20 -0.80 4.67 19.18
N THR A 21 -1.34 4.05 20.23
CA THR A 21 -1.84 2.67 20.21
C THR A 21 -3.16 2.59 19.43
N VAL A 22 -4.05 3.57 19.63
CA VAL A 22 -5.32 3.69 18.89
C VAL A 22 -5.09 3.81 17.38
N TYR A 23 -4.14 4.64 16.93
CA TYR A 23 -3.83 4.78 15.49
C TYR A 23 -3.35 3.48 14.83
N ARG A 24 -2.70 2.60 15.59
CA ARG A 24 -2.19 1.31 15.09
C ARG A 24 -3.30 0.27 14.99
N ARG A 25 -4.19 0.24 15.99
CA ARG A 25 -5.40 -0.58 16.03
C ARG A 25 -6.34 -0.31 14.86
N ALA A 26 -6.46 0.94 14.46
CA ALA A 26 -7.27 1.35 13.32
C ALA A 26 -6.68 0.88 11.96
N LEU A 27 -5.36 0.87 11.85
CA LEU A 27 -4.63 0.68 10.59
C LEU A 27 -4.49 -0.79 10.18
N ALA A 28 -4.30 -1.71 11.14
CA ALA A 28 -4.16 -3.14 10.88
C ALA A 28 -5.33 -3.74 10.05
N PRO A 29 -6.61 -3.56 10.42
CA PRO A 29 -7.73 -4.13 9.66
C PRO A 29 -7.85 -3.53 8.25
N ILE A 30 -7.52 -2.24 8.08
CA ILE A 30 -7.49 -1.61 6.74
C ILE A 30 -6.42 -2.27 5.87
N MET A 31 -5.21 -2.47 6.41
CA MET A 31 -4.10 -3.09 5.66
C MET A 31 -4.39 -4.54 5.29
N ILE A 32 -4.99 -5.31 6.20
CA ILE A 32 -5.43 -6.69 5.92
C ILE A 32 -6.47 -6.69 4.81
N TYR A 33 -7.50 -5.85 4.91
CA TYR A 33 -8.54 -5.73 3.88
C TYR A 33 -7.95 -5.39 2.51
N VAL A 34 -7.10 -4.37 2.43
CA VAL A 34 -6.43 -3.96 1.18
C VAL A 34 -5.59 -5.11 0.61
N GLY A 35 -4.87 -5.81 1.48
CA GLY A 35 -4.04 -6.95 1.09
C GLY A 35 -4.85 -8.11 0.51
N VAL A 36 -5.93 -8.52 1.19
CA VAL A 36 -6.85 -9.57 0.72
C VAL A 36 -7.47 -9.18 -0.61
N MET A 37 -7.96 -7.94 -0.75
CA MET A 37 -8.52 -7.45 -2.01
C MET A 37 -7.51 -7.51 -3.16
N GLY A 38 -6.23 -7.17 -2.89
CA GLY A 38 -5.16 -7.28 -3.88
C GLY A 38 -4.87 -8.72 -4.31
N LEU A 39 -4.88 -9.69 -3.38
CA LEU A 39 -4.66 -11.11 -3.71
C LEU A 39 -5.84 -11.73 -4.47
N ILE A 40 -7.07 -11.38 -4.08
CA ILE A 40 -8.28 -11.78 -4.82
C ILE A 40 -8.23 -11.20 -6.23
N ALA A 41 -7.91 -9.89 -6.34
CA ALA A 41 -7.81 -9.22 -7.63
C ALA A 41 -6.75 -9.87 -8.53
N ALA A 42 -5.61 -10.25 -7.99
CA ALA A 42 -4.57 -10.94 -8.76
C ALA A 42 -5.04 -12.30 -9.27
N SER A 43 -5.72 -13.07 -8.42
CA SER A 43 -6.26 -14.38 -8.78
C SER A 43 -7.34 -14.27 -9.87
N VAL A 44 -8.25 -13.30 -9.73
CA VAL A 44 -9.31 -13.03 -10.71
C VAL A 44 -8.73 -12.51 -12.03
N GLY A 45 -7.78 -11.55 -11.98
CA GLY A 45 -7.15 -11.00 -13.19
C GLY A 45 -6.35 -12.04 -13.97
N GLU A 46 -5.70 -12.96 -13.25
CA GLU A 46 -4.99 -14.09 -13.83
C GLU A 46 -5.96 -15.12 -14.45
N TRP A 47 -7.06 -15.44 -13.76
CA TRP A 47 -8.10 -16.35 -14.25
C TRP A 47 -8.75 -15.87 -15.55
N TYR A 48 -9.09 -14.58 -15.64
CA TYR A 48 -9.66 -13.95 -16.83
C TYR A 48 -8.62 -13.57 -17.89
N LYS A 49 -7.34 -13.89 -17.66
CA LYS A 49 -6.25 -13.68 -18.62
C LYS A 49 -6.10 -12.23 -19.07
N LEU A 50 -6.21 -11.28 -18.12
CA LEU A 50 -6.12 -9.85 -18.39
C LEU A 50 -4.65 -9.42 -18.59
N TRP A 51 -4.06 -9.82 -19.72
CA TRP A 51 -2.63 -9.60 -20.06
C TRP A 51 -2.41 -8.52 -21.11
N GLN A 52 -3.48 -7.87 -21.56
CA GLN A 52 -3.37 -6.69 -22.42
C GLN A 52 -3.26 -5.45 -21.54
N LEU A 53 -2.38 -4.51 -21.90
CA LEU A 53 -2.04 -3.35 -21.08
C LEU A 53 -3.27 -2.52 -20.68
N ASP A 54 -4.16 -2.23 -21.65
CA ASP A 54 -5.39 -1.47 -21.47
C ASP A 54 -6.35 -2.18 -20.49
N LYS A 55 -6.57 -3.48 -20.68
CA LYS A 55 -7.41 -4.30 -19.80
C LYS A 55 -6.81 -4.40 -18.40
N PHE A 56 -5.50 -4.58 -18.31
CA PHE A 56 -4.77 -4.62 -17.05
C PHE A 56 -4.92 -3.30 -16.29
N ALA A 57 -4.66 -2.16 -16.95
CA ALA A 57 -4.74 -0.83 -16.36
C ALA A 57 -6.18 -0.52 -15.90
N MET A 58 -7.18 -0.77 -16.75
CA MET A 58 -8.60 -0.56 -16.42
C MET A 58 -9.03 -1.42 -15.24
N TYR A 59 -8.63 -2.70 -15.24
CA TYR A 59 -8.95 -3.63 -14.17
C TYR A 59 -8.35 -3.18 -12.83
N TRP A 60 -7.05 -2.90 -12.78
CA TRP A 60 -6.38 -2.54 -11.53
C TRP A 60 -6.75 -1.14 -11.02
N LEU A 61 -7.08 -0.19 -11.89
CA LEU A 61 -7.69 1.08 -11.46
C LEU A 61 -9.06 0.86 -10.82
N THR A 62 -9.89 -0.01 -11.41
CA THR A 62 -11.20 -0.36 -10.86
C THR A 62 -11.06 -1.04 -9.50
N VAL A 63 -10.14 -2.01 -9.37
CA VAL A 63 -9.79 -2.65 -8.10
C VAL A 63 -9.32 -1.61 -7.08
N GLY A 64 -8.47 -0.66 -7.50
CA GLY A 64 -8.00 0.43 -6.66
C GLY A 64 -9.14 1.28 -6.12
N LEU A 65 -10.11 1.66 -6.96
CA LEU A 65 -11.30 2.41 -6.56
C LEU A 65 -12.18 1.64 -5.57
N VAL A 66 -12.48 0.37 -5.85
CA VAL A 66 -13.28 -0.51 -4.98
C VAL A 66 -12.59 -0.71 -3.63
N THR A 67 -11.28 -0.95 -3.66
CA THR A 67 -10.47 -1.14 -2.45
C THR A 67 -10.40 0.15 -1.64
N MET A 68 -10.22 1.30 -2.27
CA MET A 68 -10.23 2.61 -1.61
C MET A 68 -11.59 2.91 -0.98
N ALA A 69 -12.71 2.62 -1.66
CA ALA A 69 -14.05 2.80 -1.11
C ALA A 69 -14.29 1.91 0.13
N GLY A 70 -13.85 0.64 0.09
CA GLY A 70 -13.92 -0.24 1.25
C GLY A 70 -13.06 0.23 2.42
N ALA A 71 -11.81 0.60 2.16
CA ALA A 71 -10.90 1.15 3.17
C ALA A 71 -11.46 2.43 3.81
N PHE A 72 -12.03 3.33 3.00
CA PHE A 72 -12.73 4.52 3.49
C PHE A 72 -13.91 4.16 4.40
N THR A 73 -14.70 3.16 4.02
CA THR A 73 -15.85 2.72 4.81
C THR A 73 -15.40 2.16 6.17
N LEU A 74 -14.32 1.39 6.20
CA LEU A 74 -13.73 0.90 7.46
C LEU A 74 -13.22 2.04 8.34
N ALA A 75 -12.45 2.98 7.77
CA ALA A 75 -11.97 4.15 8.48
C ALA A 75 -13.12 5.04 9.01
N ARG A 76 -14.21 5.17 8.24
CA ARG A 76 -15.41 5.90 8.65
C ARG A 76 -16.12 5.23 9.82
N ARG A 77 -16.24 3.90 9.79
CA ARG A 77 -16.85 3.13 10.88
C ARG A 77 -16.04 3.26 12.18
N GLN A 78 -14.71 3.25 12.09
CA GLN A 78 -13.83 3.47 13.24
C GLN A 78 -14.01 4.87 13.84
N ALA A 79 -13.98 5.92 13.01
CA ALA A 79 -14.17 7.29 13.48
C ALA A 79 -15.52 7.51 14.19
N ILE A 80 -16.59 6.85 13.72
CA ILE A 80 -17.90 6.90 14.39
C ILE A 80 -17.85 6.19 15.75
N GLY A 81 -17.17 5.04 15.83
CA GLY A 81 -17.03 4.28 17.07
C GLY A 81 -16.22 5.02 18.14
N ASP A 82 -15.23 5.81 17.73
CA ASP A 82 -14.34 6.56 18.62
C ASP A 82 -14.86 7.99 18.92
N GLU A 83 -16.07 8.34 18.50
CA GLU A 83 -16.69 9.68 18.63
C GLU A 83 -15.85 10.84 18.07
N GLU A 84 -14.91 10.56 17.16
CA GLU A 84 -14.05 11.57 16.54
C GLU A 84 -14.61 12.08 15.21
N PRO A 85 -14.46 13.38 14.89
CA PRO A 85 -14.81 13.90 13.58
C PRO A 85 -13.90 13.27 12.51
N PHE A 86 -14.49 12.48 11.61
CA PHE A 86 -13.77 11.80 10.53
C PHE A 86 -12.86 12.75 9.72
N TRP A 87 -13.35 13.95 9.41
CA TRP A 87 -12.60 14.98 8.67
C TRP A 87 -11.85 15.93 9.60
N SER A 88 -10.96 15.37 10.41
CA SER A 88 -10.11 16.12 11.33
C SER A 88 -8.94 16.81 10.61
N PRO A 89 -8.30 17.83 11.21
CA PRO A 89 -7.10 18.45 10.65
C PRO A 89 -5.94 17.45 10.35
N PRO A 90 -5.69 16.42 11.18
CA PRO A 90 -4.80 15.32 10.83
C PRO A 90 -5.20 14.55 9.55
N THR A 91 -6.47 14.11 9.44
CA THR A 91 -6.97 13.38 8.25
C THR A 91 -6.77 14.19 6.97
N ARG A 92 -7.09 15.49 7.01
CA ARG A 92 -6.89 16.38 5.86
C ARG A 92 -5.42 16.47 5.44
N ARG A 93 -4.48 16.56 6.40
CA ARG A 93 -3.04 16.60 6.10
C ARG A 93 -2.55 15.28 5.48
N VAL A 94 -3.03 14.14 5.97
CA VAL A 94 -2.78 12.83 5.38
C VAL A 94 -3.24 12.80 3.92
N CYS A 95 -4.50 13.14 3.64
CA CYS A 95 -5.03 13.17 2.27
C CYS A 95 -4.25 14.12 1.36
N GLN A 96 -3.95 15.35 1.84
CA GLN A 96 -3.20 16.34 1.06
C GLN A 96 -1.76 15.89 0.76
N SER A 97 -1.12 15.15 1.67
CA SER A 97 0.23 14.63 1.45
C SER A 97 0.27 13.47 0.46
N ALA A 98 -0.75 12.61 0.45
CA ALA A 98 -0.85 11.48 -0.47
C ALA A 98 -1.30 11.90 -1.88
N ALA A 99 -2.18 12.90 -1.97
CA ALA A 99 -2.91 13.24 -3.18
C ALA A 99 -2.02 13.48 -4.42
N PRO A 100 -0.90 14.24 -4.37
CA PRO A 100 -0.12 14.52 -5.57
C PRO A 100 0.38 13.24 -6.26
N LEU A 101 0.93 12.30 -5.50
CA LEU A 101 1.47 11.06 -6.05
C LEU A 101 0.40 10.06 -6.45
N LEU A 102 -0.73 10.02 -5.73
CA LEU A 102 -1.88 9.22 -6.15
C LEU A 102 -2.49 9.75 -7.46
N CYS A 103 -2.58 11.07 -7.63
CA CYS A 103 -3.03 11.68 -8.87
C CYS A 103 -2.11 11.32 -10.05
N VAL A 104 -0.79 11.35 -9.84
CA VAL A 104 0.17 10.91 -10.87
C VAL A 104 -0.04 9.43 -11.21
N GLY A 105 -0.22 8.56 -10.21
CA GLY A 105 -0.49 7.14 -10.45
C GLY A 105 -1.77 6.89 -11.25
N VAL A 106 -2.88 7.56 -10.88
CA VAL A 106 -4.14 7.48 -11.62
C VAL A 106 -3.97 7.99 -13.04
N PHE A 107 -3.30 9.14 -13.21
CA PHE A 107 -3.02 9.71 -14.53
C PHE A 107 -2.26 8.73 -15.43
N LEU A 108 -1.20 8.08 -14.91
CA LEU A 108 -0.45 7.07 -15.66
C LEU A 108 -1.34 5.91 -16.12
N GLY A 109 -2.22 5.41 -15.25
CA GLY A 109 -3.17 4.36 -15.61
C GLY A 109 -4.18 4.80 -16.68
N LEU A 110 -4.74 6.01 -16.54
CA LEU A 110 -5.68 6.56 -17.52
C LEU A 110 -5.01 6.84 -18.87
N ALA A 111 -3.76 7.29 -18.86
CA ALA A 111 -2.99 7.50 -20.08
C ALA A 111 -2.87 6.20 -20.90
N GLU A 112 -2.60 5.06 -20.25
CA GLU A 112 -2.52 3.77 -20.95
C GLU A 112 -3.89 3.25 -21.44
N ILE A 113 -4.99 3.64 -20.78
CA ILE A 113 -6.36 3.28 -21.22
C ILE A 113 -6.80 4.11 -22.43
N PHE A 114 -6.62 5.43 -22.37
CA PHE A 114 -7.10 6.34 -23.42
C PHE A 114 -6.15 6.42 -24.62
N TRP A 115 -4.85 6.21 -24.39
CA TRP A 115 -3.83 6.21 -25.43
C TRP A 115 -3.42 4.77 -25.74
N SER A 116 -4.38 3.99 -26.25
CA SER A 116 -4.24 2.55 -26.52
C SER A 116 -2.89 2.17 -27.16
N SER A 117 -2.36 0.99 -26.82
CA SER A 117 -1.12 0.41 -27.36
C SER A 117 -1.08 0.27 -28.90
N THR A 118 -2.22 0.46 -29.57
CA THR A 118 -2.34 0.42 -31.05
C THR A 118 -2.21 1.81 -31.70
N LEU A 119 -2.25 2.90 -30.91
CA LEU A 119 -2.30 4.28 -31.39
C LEU A 119 -1.08 5.07 -30.87
N ASN A 120 0.00 5.22 -31.67
CA ASN A 120 1.14 6.15 -31.46
C ASN A 120 1.37 6.62 -30.00
N ASN A 121 1.37 5.71 -29.03
CA ASN A 121 1.44 6.07 -27.62
C ASN A 121 2.92 6.32 -27.31
N PRO A 122 3.33 7.55 -26.97
CA PRO A 122 4.74 7.84 -26.72
C PRO A 122 5.30 7.01 -25.55
N LEU A 123 4.47 6.69 -24.54
CA LEU A 123 4.84 5.85 -23.39
C LEU A 123 4.99 4.39 -23.82
N TYR A 124 4.03 3.83 -24.56
CA TYR A 124 4.16 2.48 -25.12
C TYR A 124 5.39 2.36 -26.03
N ASN A 125 5.57 3.33 -26.94
CA ASN A 125 6.69 3.35 -27.88
C ASN A 125 8.06 3.52 -27.20
N SER A 126 8.11 4.10 -26.00
CA SER A 126 9.36 4.24 -25.24
C SER A 126 9.94 2.89 -24.79
N ASP A 127 9.09 1.90 -24.53
CA ASP A 127 9.51 0.53 -24.25
C ASP A 127 8.32 -0.41 -24.54
N PRO A 128 8.28 -1.01 -25.76
CA PRO A 128 7.19 -1.87 -26.18
C PRO A 128 7.32 -3.30 -25.64
N THR A 129 8.44 -3.65 -24.99
CA THR A 129 8.72 -5.02 -24.57
C THR A 129 8.12 -5.33 -23.21
N HIS A 130 8.07 -4.40 -22.25
CA HIS A 130 7.52 -4.70 -20.92
C HIS A 130 6.52 -3.65 -20.38
N PRO A 131 5.49 -3.27 -21.16
CA PRO A 131 4.58 -2.19 -20.79
C PRO A 131 3.82 -2.42 -19.48
N ILE A 132 3.37 -3.66 -19.19
CA ILE A 132 2.60 -3.94 -17.96
C ILE A 132 3.53 -3.85 -16.75
N THR A 133 4.68 -4.50 -16.83
CA THR A 133 5.62 -4.52 -15.71
C THR A 133 6.18 -3.13 -15.41
N ARG A 134 6.38 -2.29 -16.44
CA ARG A 134 6.73 -0.88 -16.27
C ARG A 134 5.63 -0.08 -15.56
N LEU A 135 4.37 -0.27 -15.95
CA LEU A 135 3.24 0.39 -15.28
C LEU A 135 3.16 0.00 -13.80
N ILE A 136 3.35 -1.29 -13.48
CA ILE A 136 3.44 -1.77 -12.09
C ILE A 136 4.56 -1.04 -11.34
N ALA A 137 5.76 -0.97 -11.92
CA ALA A 137 6.89 -0.29 -11.30
C ALA A 137 6.61 1.18 -11.00
N LEU A 138 6.03 1.91 -11.96
CA LEU A 138 5.65 3.32 -11.80
C LEU A 138 4.57 3.51 -10.74
N TRP A 139 3.55 2.64 -10.71
CA TRP A 139 2.51 2.66 -9.69
C TRP A 139 3.08 2.37 -8.29
N LEU A 140 4.01 1.42 -8.15
CA LEU A 140 4.66 1.13 -6.87
C LEU A 140 5.47 2.32 -6.37
N MET A 141 6.19 3.04 -7.24
CA MET A 141 6.91 4.26 -6.87
C MET A 141 5.96 5.38 -6.44
N CYS A 142 4.87 5.61 -7.19
CA CYS A 142 3.88 6.62 -6.85
C CYS A 142 3.15 6.31 -5.54
N PHE A 143 2.64 5.08 -5.40
CA PHE A 143 1.93 4.64 -4.20
C PHE A 143 2.86 4.57 -3.00
N GLY A 144 4.07 4.00 -3.15
CA GLY A 144 5.08 3.96 -2.10
C GLY A 144 5.49 5.36 -1.63
N GLY A 145 5.64 6.31 -2.56
CA GLY A 145 5.87 7.71 -2.23
C GLY A 145 4.70 8.36 -1.50
N ALA A 146 3.45 8.04 -1.88
CA ALA A 146 2.27 8.50 -1.16
C ALA A 146 2.27 7.96 0.28
N MET A 147 2.53 6.67 0.47
CA MET A 147 2.63 6.06 1.81
C MET A 147 3.78 6.65 2.63
N HIS A 148 4.94 6.90 2.01
CA HIS A 148 6.05 7.56 2.67
C HIS A 148 5.69 8.98 3.14
N ALA A 149 5.00 9.76 2.30
CA ALA A 149 4.52 11.10 2.63
C ALA A 149 3.51 11.08 3.79
N VAL A 150 2.55 10.15 3.76
CA VAL A 150 1.58 9.95 4.84
C VAL A 150 2.27 9.56 6.15
N GLY A 151 3.37 8.82 6.07
CA GLY A 151 4.15 8.42 7.23
C GLY A 151 4.69 9.58 8.07
N PHE A 152 4.70 10.83 7.59
CA PHE A 152 5.03 12.00 8.43
C PHE A 152 3.96 12.31 9.49
N PHE A 153 2.73 11.84 9.29
CA PHE A 153 1.61 12.03 10.21
C PHE A 153 1.24 10.76 10.98
N MET A 154 1.92 9.64 10.69
CA MET A 154 1.71 8.34 11.31
C MET A 154 3.00 7.78 11.93
N LYS A 155 2.90 6.68 12.69
CA LYS A 155 4.07 6.01 13.30
C LYS A 155 5.11 5.61 12.23
N ARG A 156 6.37 5.45 12.68
CA ARG A 156 7.55 5.13 11.84
C ARG A 156 7.36 3.97 10.84
N GLY A 157 6.51 2.99 11.15
CA GLY A 157 6.31 1.81 10.30
C GLY A 157 5.79 2.10 8.89
N ILE A 158 4.91 3.08 8.72
CA ILE A 158 4.36 3.44 7.40
C ILE A 158 5.42 4.04 6.48
N LYS A 159 6.38 4.80 7.03
CA LYS A 159 7.49 5.36 6.23
C LYS A 159 8.36 4.25 5.65
N LEU A 160 8.70 3.25 6.48
CA LEU A 160 9.47 2.08 6.04
C LEU A 160 8.70 1.27 4.99
N PHE A 161 7.40 1.07 5.20
CA PHE A 161 6.53 0.42 4.21
C PHE A 161 6.54 1.15 2.86
N GLY A 162 6.40 2.48 2.88
CA GLY A 162 6.51 3.30 1.68
C GLY A 162 7.86 3.15 0.97
N TRP A 163 8.96 3.16 1.72
CA TRP A 163 10.31 2.90 1.18
C TRP A 163 10.44 1.54 0.52
N LEU A 164 9.91 0.47 1.14
CA LEU A 164 9.95 -0.87 0.56
C LEU A 164 9.27 -0.91 -0.81
N LEU A 165 8.10 -0.26 -0.96
CA LEU A 165 7.39 -0.19 -2.24
C LEU A 165 8.13 0.68 -3.27
N ILE A 166 8.71 1.81 -2.86
CA ILE A 166 9.53 2.65 -3.74
C ILE A 166 10.72 1.85 -4.27
N LEU A 167 11.46 1.19 -3.38
CA LEU A 167 12.64 0.40 -3.75
C LEU A 167 12.26 -0.80 -4.62
N ALA A 168 11.12 -1.46 -4.34
CA ALA A 168 10.60 -2.52 -5.19
C ALA A 168 10.27 -2.01 -6.61
N GLY A 169 9.59 -0.86 -6.71
CA GLY A 169 9.29 -0.22 -8.00
C GLY A 169 10.55 0.20 -8.76
N MET A 170 11.52 0.82 -8.09
CA MET A 170 12.82 1.19 -8.68
C MET A 170 13.59 -0.05 -9.16
N SER A 171 13.66 -1.09 -8.32
CA SER A 171 14.37 -2.32 -8.65
C SER A 171 13.72 -3.01 -9.85
N LEU A 172 12.39 -3.06 -9.90
CA LEU A 172 11.64 -3.62 -11.02
C LEU A 172 11.89 -2.81 -12.30
N TYR A 173 11.83 -1.48 -12.22
CA TYR A 173 12.10 -0.61 -13.36
C TYR A 173 13.52 -0.79 -13.90
N ILE A 174 14.53 -0.83 -13.01
CA ILE A 174 15.93 -1.05 -13.39
C ILE A 174 16.11 -2.43 -14.00
N ALA A 175 15.52 -3.47 -13.41
CA ALA A 175 15.64 -4.85 -13.90
C ALA A 175 15.14 -5.02 -15.34
N LEU A 176 14.08 -4.30 -15.72
CA LEU A 176 13.55 -4.26 -17.09
C LEU A 176 14.47 -3.56 -18.10
N ASN A 177 15.40 -2.73 -17.63
CA ASN A 177 16.29 -1.92 -18.48
C ASN A 177 17.72 -2.48 -18.54
N ILE A 178 18.00 -3.63 -17.91
CA ILE A 178 19.32 -4.28 -17.95
C ILE A 178 19.29 -5.43 -18.98
N PRO A 179 20.01 -5.32 -20.12
CA PRO A 179 19.99 -6.33 -21.18
C PRO A 179 20.35 -7.74 -20.69
N ILE A 180 21.32 -7.86 -19.78
CA ILE A 180 21.77 -9.15 -19.22
C ILE A 180 20.63 -9.87 -18.46
N LEU A 181 19.71 -9.11 -17.85
CA LEU A 181 18.57 -9.67 -17.13
C LEU A 181 17.44 -10.01 -18.11
N VAL A 182 17.18 -9.13 -19.08
CA VAL A 182 16.11 -9.28 -20.08
C VAL A 182 16.38 -10.42 -21.06
N ASP A 183 17.59 -10.55 -21.59
CA ASP A 183 17.97 -11.58 -22.57
C ASP A 183 17.91 -13.00 -21.98
N LYS A 184 17.96 -13.11 -20.65
CA LYS A 184 17.83 -14.38 -19.94
C LYS A 184 16.38 -14.73 -19.60
N MET A 185 15.44 -13.81 -19.80
CA MET A 185 14.03 -14.08 -19.54
C MET A 185 13.43 -14.87 -20.70
N PRO A 186 12.89 -16.08 -20.46
CA PRO A 186 12.30 -16.88 -21.52
C PRO A 186 11.10 -16.14 -22.10
N ALA A 187 11.00 -16.04 -23.43
CA ALA A 187 9.76 -15.62 -24.07
C ALA A 187 8.74 -16.77 -23.94
N TRP A 188 7.53 -16.45 -23.48
CA TRP A 188 6.47 -17.47 -23.36
C TRP A 188 5.91 -17.81 -24.76
N PRO A 189 5.44 -19.05 -25.01
CA PRO A 189 4.77 -19.40 -26.26
C PRO A 189 3.63 -18.42 -26.59
N GLY A 190 3.70 -17.76 -27.75
CA GLY A 190 2.75 -16.72 -28.17
C GLY A 190 3.29 -15.29 -28.13
N GLY A 191 4.58 -15.09 -27.84
CA GLY A 191 5.27 -13.79 -28.01
C GLY A 191 5.03 -12.77 -26.90
N VAL A 192 4.34 -13.15 -25.82
CA VAL A 192 4.17 -12.30 -24.64
C VAL A 192 5.40 -12.47 -23.74
N PRO A 193 6.10 -11.37 -23.39
CA PRO A 193 7.22 -11.43 -22.47
C PRO A 193 6.79 -11.97 -21.10
N THR A 194 7.63 -12.80 -20.49
CA THR A 194 7.32 -13.51 -19.24
C THR A 194 6.92 -12.62 -18.07
N PRO A 195 7.56 -11.44 -17.83
CA PRO A 195 7.15 -10.54 -16.75
C PRO A 195 5.71 -10.03 -16.89
N ASP A 196 5.32 -9.65 -18.11
CA ASP A 196 3.99 -9.09 -18.40
C ASP A 196 2.90 -10.15 -18.30
N ARG A 197 3.22 -11.40 -18.68
CA ARG A 197 2.31 -12.53 -18.52
C ARG A 197 1.92 -12.73 -17.06
N VAL A 198 2.88 -12.63 -16.13
CA VAL A 198 2.63 -12.78 -14.69
C VAL A 198 2.27 -11.45 -14.01
N GLY A 199 1.99 -10.40 -14.77
CA GLY A 199 1.76 -9.05 -14.25
C GLY A 199 0.66 -8.96 -13.18
N ASN A 200 -0.44 -9.71 -13.32
CA ASN A 200 -1.50 -9.76 -12.30
C ASN A 200 -1.00 -10.38 -10.98
N LEU A 201 -0.23 -11.46 -11.06
CA LEU A 201 0.37 -12.11 -9.90
C LEU A 201 1.47 -11.24 -9.28
N LEU A 202 2.28 -10.58 -10.09
CA LEU A 202 3.32 -9.67 -9.66
C LEU A 202 2.74 -8.47 -8.90
N MET A 203 1.70 -7.83 -9.45
CA MET A 203 0.98 -6.76 -8.78
C MET A 203 0.31 -7.27 -7.49
N GLY A 204 -0.32 -8.45 -7.53
CA GLY A 204 -0.87 -9.12 -6.35
C GLY A 204 0.14 -9.35 -5.24
N ALA A 205 1.33 -9.82 -5.57
CA ALA A 205 2.38 -10.09 -4.59
C ALA A 205 2.97 -8.79 -4.03
N LEU A 206 3.36 -7.86 -4.89
CA LEU A 206 4.02 -6.61 -4.48
C LEU A 206 3.06 -5.64 -3.80
N PHE A 207 1.81 -5.55 -4.25
CA PHE A 207 0.79 -4.71 -3.63
C PHE A 207 -0.01 -5.48 -2.58
N GLY A 208 -0.75 -6.52 -2.97
CA GLY A 208 -1.61 -7.26 -2.04
C GLY A 208 -0.84 -7.98 -0.93
N GLY A 209 0.20 -8.72 -1.31
CA GLY A 209 1.03 -9.47 -0.36
C GLY A 209 1.75 -8.56 0.64
N SER A 210 2.29 -7.43 0.20
CA SER A 210 2.96 -6.48 1.09
C SER A 210 1.98 -5.83 2.09
N HIS A 211 0.79 -5.41 1.65
CA HIS A 211 -0.24 -4.85 2.54
C HIS A 211 -0.75 -5.90 3.53
N LEU A 212 -0.98 -7.13 3.07
CA LEU A 212 -1.41 -8.22 3.94
C LEU A 212 -0.34 -8.55 4.98
N GLY A 213 0.92 -8.69 4.55
CA GLY A 213 2.04 -8.96 5.46
C GLY A 213 2.23 -7.83 6.47
N TYR A 214 2.10 -6.57 6.05
CA TYR A 214 2.16 -5.43 6.95
C TYR A 214 0.97 -5.39 7.94
N GLY A 215 -0.24 -5.66 7.47
CA GLY A 215 -1.43 -5.75 8.31
C GLY A 215 -1.35 -6.86 9.36
N ILE A 216 -0.89 -8.06 8.96
CA ILE A 216 -0.64 -9.18 9.87
C ILE A 216 0.45 -8.83 10.88
N TYR A 217 1.55 -8.21 10.44
CA TYR A 217 2.59 -7.72 11.33
C TYR A 217 2.03 -6.77 12.39
N LEU A 218 1.21 -5.79 11.98
CA LEU A 218 0.60 -4.86 12.92
C LEU A 218 -0.33 -5.55 13.92
N TYR A 219 -1.12 -6.53 13.47
CA TYR A 219 -2.06 -7.29 14.30
C TYR A 219 -1.33 -8.06 15.43
N PHE A 220 -0.33 -8.88 15.09
CA PHE A 220 0.38 -9.68 16.11
C PHE A 220 1.23 -8.85 17.06
N THR A 221 1.79 -7.76 16.56
CA THR A 221 2.63 -6.90 17.39
C THR A 221 1.80 -5.99 18.30
N GLU A 222 0.47 -5.97 18.16
CA GLU A 222 -0.48 -5.30 19.07
C GLU A 222 -0.85 -6.20 20.26
N GLU A 223 -1.20 -7.46 20.00
CA GLU A 223 -1.56 -8.46 21.02
C GLU A 223 -0.46 -8.61 22.08
N LYS A 224 0.80 -8.56 21.65
CA LYS A 224 1.95 -8.63 22.56
C LYS A 224 2.08 -7.41 23.49
N THR A 225 1.70 -6.21 23.05
CA THR A 225 1.78 -5.00 23.87
C THR A 225 0.68 -5.00 24.95
N GLU A 226 -0.52 -5.46 24.63
CA GLU A 226 -1.61 -5.58 25.62
C GLU A 226 -1.28 -6.63 26.69
N ALA A 227 -0.71 -7.77 26.29
CA ALA A 227 -0.29 -8.83 27.21
C ALA A 227 0.86 -8.43 28.16
N GLU A 228 1.75 -7.51 27.75
CA GLU A 228 2.81 -6.97 28.61
C GLU A 228 2.31 -5.84 29.55
N GLU A 229 1.24 -5.12 29.18
CA GLU A 229 0.65 -4.03 29.99
C GLU A 229 -0.34 -4.51 31.05
N THR A 230 -0.94 -5.69 30.89
CA THR A 230 -1.61 -6.41 31.99
C THR A 230 -0.58 -7.30 32.68
N PRO A 231 0.09 -6.87 33.77
CA PRO A 231 0.77 -7.84 34.61
C PRO A 231 -0.29 -8.86 35.04
N GLU A 232 0.01 -10.16 34.91
CA GLU A 232 -0.76 -11.20 35.58
C GLU A 232 -1.02 -10.71 37.00
N GLU A 233 -2.29 -10.42 37.32
CA GLU A 233 -2.70 -10.29 38.71
C GLU A 233 -2.34 -11.64 39.33
N ASP A 234 -1.25 -11.64 40.11
CA ASP A 234 -0.88 -12.75 40.97
C ASP A 234 -2.13 -13.12 41.79
N PRO A 235 -2.74 -14.29 41.54
CA PRO A 235 -3.94 -14.69 42.28
C PRO A 235 -3.64 -14.92 43.76
N ASP A 236 -2.37 -15.01 44.15
CA ASP A 236 -1.92 -15.20 45.52
C ASP A 236 -1.11 -13.98 45.97
N GLY A 237 -1.81 -12.89 46.27
CA GLY A 237 -1.28 -11.82 47.12
C GLY A 237 -0.86 -12.37 48.50
N LYS A 238 0.39 -12.86 48.58
CA LYS A 238 1.15 -13.13 49.80
C LYS A 238 2.62 -12.78 49.62
#